data_AF-A0A972Y080-F1
#
_entry.id   AF-A0A972Y080-F1
#
_cell.length_a   1.000
_cell.length_b   1.000
_cell.length_c   1.000
_cell.angle_alpha   90.00
_cell.angle_beta   90.00
_cell.angle_gamma   90.00
#
_symmetry.space_group_name_H-M   'P 1'
#
loop_
_entity.id
_entity.type
_entity.pdbx_description
1 polymer ?
#
loop_
_entity_poly.entity_id
_entity_poly.type
_entity_poly.pdbx_seq_one_letter_code
_entity_poly.pdbx_strand_id
1 'polypeptide(L)'
;MQNQIPSKGKTFYAIGLSYKKADAEIRGRFSLNAESKRKLLLAANKDGIDHLVVTSTCNRTEMYGFAQHPFQLIKHLCEHTDGT
;
A
#
# COMPACT_ATOMS: atom_id res chain seq x y z
N MET A 1 29.85 17.24 0.33
CA MET A 1 28.39 17.42 0.15
C MET A 1 27.94 16.29 -0.76
N GLN A 2 27.17 15.33 -0.25
CA GLN A 2 26.79 14.15 -1.04
C GLN A 2 25.75 14.56 -2.10
N ASN A 3 26.08 14.29 -3.37
CA ASN A 3 25.19 14.43 -4.51
C ASN A 3 23.92 13.61 -4.26
N GLN A 4 22.76 14.27 -4.22
CA GLN A 4 21.50 13.59 -4.37
C GLN A 4 21.40 13.06 -5.80
N ILE A 5 21.61 11.75 -5.97
CA ILE A 5 21.21 11.05 -7.18
C ILE A 5 19.67 11.05 -7.14
N PRO A 6 18.95 11.75 -8.04
CA PRO A 6 17.50 11.59 -8.11
C PRO A 6 17.24 10.12 -8.38
N SER A 7 16.48 9.45 -7.50
CA SER A 7 16.11 8.05 -7.68
C SER A 7 15.45 7.91 -9.04
N LYS A 8 16.18 7.36 -10.03
CA LYS A 8 15.69 7.19 -11.39
C LYS A 8 14.40 6.35 -11.34
N GLY A 9 13.26 7.02 -11.46
CA GLY A 9 11.95 6.42 -11.76
C GLY A 9 11.06 5.99 -10.59
N LYS A 10 11.46 6.04 -9.31
CA LYS A 10 10.58 5.67 -8.18
C LYS A 10 10.38 6.83 -7.19
N THR A 11 9.13 7.07 -6.80
CA THR A 11 8.67 8.08 -5.83
C THR A 11 8.12 7.37 -4.58
N PHE A 12 8.32 7.97 -3.41
CA PHE A 12 7.70 7.47 -2.18
C PHE A 12 6.23 7.85 -2.14
N TYR A 13 5.37 6.86 -1.90
CA TYR A 13 3.93 7.04 -1.77
C TYR A 13 3.44 6.57 -0.41
N ALA A 14 2.46 7.30 0.11
CA ALA A 14 1.61 6.88 1.21
C ALA A 14 0.17 6.82 0.70
N ILE A 15 -0.39 5.61 0.56
CA ILE A 15 -1.75 5.41 0.02
C ILE A 15 -2.56 4.56 0.99
N GLY A 16 -3.87 4.82 1.05
CA GLY A 16 -4.76 4.09 1.93
C GLY A 16 -5.93 4.91 2.42
N LEU A 17 -6.60 4.37 3.43
CA LEU A 17 -7.84 4.88 3.99
C LEU A 17 -7.70 4.98 5.51
N SER A 18 -8.31 6.00 6.08
CA SER A 18 -8.37 6.19 7.52
C SER A 18 -9.76 6.63 7.95
N TYR A 19 -10.03 6.55 9.25
CA TYR A 19 -11.30 6.96 9.83
C TYR A 19 -11.72 8.41 9.53
N LYS A 20 -10.76 9.27 9.17
CA LYS A 20 -11.04 10.66 8.78
C LYS A 20 -11.64 10.78 7.38
N LYS A 21 -11.40 9.80 6.51
CA LYS A 21 -11.73 9.85 5.08
C LYS A 21 -12.77 8.79 4.66
N ALA A 22 -13.05 7.82 5.54
CA ALA A 22 -13.95 6.71 5.25
C ALA A 22 -14.65 6.21 6.52
N ASP A 23 -15.92 5.86 6.39
CA ASP A 23 -16.72 5.22 7.45
C ASP A 23 -16.23 3.79 7.76
N ALA A 24 -16.84 3.17 8.77
CA ALA A 24 -16.43 1.84 9.22
C ALA A 24 -16.69 0.73 8.18
N GLU A 25 -17.75 0.86 7.38
CA GLU A 25 -18.12 -0.14 6.36
C GLU A 25 -17.09 -0.13 5.23
N ILE A 26 -16.79 1.06 4.69
CA ILE A 26 -15.76 1.24 3.68
C ILE A 26 -14.41 0.76 4.22
N ARG A 27 -14.01 1.16 5.44
CA ARG A 27 -12.75 0.69 6.03
C ARG A 27 -12.70 -0.83 6.21
N GLY A 28 -13.82 -1.47 6.56
CA GLY A 28 -13.93 -2.91 6.71
C GLY A 28 -13.58 -3.65 5.43
N ARG A 29 -14.08 -3.16 4.28
CA ARG A 29 -13.77 -3.72 2.95
C ARG A 29 -12.29 -3.67 2.62
N PHE A 30 -11.58 -2.65 3.07
CA PHE A 30 -10.14 -2.50 2.87
C PHE A 30 -9.29 -3.03 4.04
N SER A 31 -9.84 -3.87 4.92
CA SER A 31 -9.09 -4.45 6.03
C SER A 31 -8.21 -5.62 5.57
N LEU A 32 -7.00 -5.73 6.13
CA LEU A 32 -6.05 -6.81 5.81
C LEU A 32 -5.75 -7.64 7.06
N ASN A 33 -6.15 -8.90 7.03
CA ASN A 33 -5.73 -9.89 8.02
C ASN A 33 -4.26 -10.32 7.78
N ALA A 34 -3.71 -11.15 8.66
CA ALA A 34 -2.31 -11.56 8.56
C ALA A 34 -1.99 -12.31 7.25
N GLU A 35 -2.94 -13.09 6.73
CA GLU A 35 -2.76 -13.87 5.52
C GLU A 35 -2.81 -13.00 4.26
N SER A 36 -3.81 -12.13 4.13
CA SER A 36 -3.93 -11.22 2.98
C SER A 36 -2.78 -10.23 2.93
N LYS A 37 -2.33 -9.74 4.10
CA LYS A 37 -1.14 -8.88 4.21
C LYS A 37 0.12 -9.59 3.72
N ARG A 38 0.31 -10.88 4.05
CA ARG A 38 1.43 -11.70 3.55
C ARG A 38 1.34 -11.91 2.03
N LYS A 39 0.16 -12.25 1.51
CA LYS A 39 -0.09 -12.42 0.07
C LYS A 39 0.23 -11.14 -0.71
N LEU A 40 -0.24 -10.00 -0.21
CA LEU A 40 0.02 -8.69 -0.79
C LEU A 40 1.52 -8.40 -0.86
N LEU A 41 2.25 -8.58 0.24
CA LEU A 41 3.70 -8.33 0.27
C LEU A 41 4.47 -9.24 -0.70
N LEU A 42 4.09 -10.52 -0.82
CA LEU A 42 4.69 -11.45 -1.77
C LEU A 42 4.40 -11.05 -3.22
N ALA A 43 3.16 -10.67 -3.53
CA ALA A 43 2.76 -10.20 -4.86
C ALA A 43 3.49 -8.92 -5.25
N ALA A 44 3.55 -7.94 -4.33
CA ALA A 44 4.26 -6.69 -4.55
C ALA A 44 5.76 -6.89 -4.79
N ASN A 45 6.39 -7.80 -4.03
CA ASN A 45 7.80 -8.14 -4.25
C ASN A 45 8.02 -8.78 -5.63
N LYS A 46 7.15 -9.71 -6.05
CA LYS A 46 7.20 -10.34 -7.37
C LYS A 46 7.05 -9.31 -8.51
N ASP A 47 6.27 -8.26 -8.29
CA ASP A 47 6.03 -7.18 -9.25
C ASP A 47 7.10 -6.05 -9.17
N GLY A 48 8.18 -6.24 -8.39
CA GLY A 48 9.33 -5.33 -8.35
C GLY A 48 9.20 -4.15 -7.37
N ILE A 49 8.32 -4.28 -6.36
CA ILE A 49 8.16 -3.32 -5.26
C ILE A 49 8.99 -3.81 -4.07
N ASP A 50 10.25 -3.40 -4.03
CA ASP A 50 11.25 -3.92 -3.08
C ASP A 50 11.11 -3.36 -1.65
N HIS A 51 10.46 -2.20 -1.52
CA HIS A 51 10.34 -1.46 -0.25
C HIS A 51 8.89 -1.07 -0.02
N LEU A 52 8.14 -1.96 0.66
CA LEU A 52 6.73 -1.78 0.98
C LEU A 52 6.46 -2.11 2.45
N VAL A 53 5.80 -1.19 3.15
CA VAL A 53 5.28 -1.38 4.51
C VAL A 53 3.76 -1.30 4.45
N VAL A 54 3.09 -2.27 5.05
CA VAL A 54 1.64 -2.37 5.07
C VAL A 54 1.15 -2.36 6.50
N THR A 55 0.27 -1.42 6.82
CA THR A 55 -0.39 -1.32 8.12
C THR A 55 -1.89 -1.46 7.93
N SER A 56 -2.53 -2.29 8.74
CA SER A 56 -3.99 -2.42 8.75
C SER A 56 -4.44 -2.67 10.18
N THR A 57 -5.32 -1.79 10.64
CA THR A 57 -5.89 -1.70 11.99
C THR A 57 -7.36 -1.29 11.86
N CYS A 58 -8.10 -1.22 12.97
CA CYS A 58 -9.49 -0.74 12.94
C CYS A 58 -9.67 0.70 12.43
N ASN A 59 -8.63 1.54 12.53
CA ASN A 59 -8.69 2.97 12.22
C ASN A 59 -8.12 3.33 10.85
N ARG A 60 -7.27 2.47 10.28
CA ARG A 60 -6.54 2.74 9.04
C ARG A 60 -6.07 1.45 8.38
N THR A 61 -6.12 1.44 7.05
CA THR A 61 -5.31 0.56 6.20
C THR A 61 -4.48 1.45 5.29
N GLU A 62 -3.16 1.42 5.46
CA GLU A 62 -2.23 2.30 4.75
C GLU A 62 -1.00 1.50 4.29
N MET A 63 -0.53 1.84 3.09
CA MET A 63 0.68 1.29 2.48
C MET A 63 1.66 2.40 2.16
N TYR A 64 2.93 2.14 2.46
CA TYR A 64 4.04 3.07 2.33
C TYR A 64 5.15 2.40 1.54
N GLY A 65 5.57 3.00 0.44
CA GLY A 65 6.61 2.37 -0.37
C GLY A 65 7.04 3.19 -1.58
N PHE A 66 8.09 2.72 -2.25
CA PHE A 66 8.61 3.33 -3.48
C PHE A 66 8.00 2.65 -4.71
N ALA A 67 7.37 3.42 -5.58
CA ALA A 67 6.76 2.94 -6.82
C ALA A 67 6.99 3.93 -7.96
N GLN A 68 6.83 3.50 -9.20
CA GLN A 68 6.89 4.42 -10.35
C GLN A 68 5.61 5.26 -10.45
N HIS A 69 4.48 4.68 -10.08
CA HIS A 69 3.17 5.31 -10.08
C HIS A 69 2.34 4.79 -8.91
N PRO A 70 1.53 5.63 -8.22
CA PRO A 70 0.73 5.19 -7.07
C PRO A 70 -0.26 4.06 -7.42
N PHE A 71 -0.70 3.97 -8.68
CA PHE A 71 -1.59 2.89 -9.15
C PHE A 71 -1.03 1.49 -8.92
N GLN A 72 0.29 1.31 -8.90
CA GLN A 72 0.91 0.02 -8.57
C GLN A 72 0.54 -0.43 -7.15
N LEU A 73 0.62 0.49 -6.19
CA LEU A 73 0.24 0.22 -4.80
C LEU A 73 -1.29 0.08 -4.66
N ILE A 74 -2.07 0.94 -5.31
CA ILE A 74 -3.54 0.89 -5.25
C ILE A 74 -4.05 -0.45 -5.78
N LYS A 75 -3.51 -0.92 -6.92
CA LYS A 75 -3.85 -2.21 -7.51
C LYS A 75 -3.65 -3.35 -6.51
N HIS A 76 -2.49 -3.42 -5.85
CA HIS A 76 -2.24 -4.44 -4.85
C HIS A 76 -3.20 -4.36 -3.66
N LEU A 77 -3.60 -3.15 -3.25
CA LEU A 77 -4.59 -3.00 -2.18
C LEU A 77 -5.93 -3.59 -2.59
N CYS A 78 -6.44 -3.22 -3.77
CA CYS A 78 -7.74 -3.68 -4.27
C CYS A 78 -7.75 -5.18 -4.57
N GLU A 79 -6.65 -5.76 -5.06
CA GLU A 79 -6.57 -7.22 -5.34
C GLU A 79 -6.56 -8.09 -4.08
N HIS A 80 -6.22 -7.51 -2.92
CA HIS A 80 -6.08 -8.25 -1.65
C HIS A 80 -7.09 -7.81 -0.59
N THR A 81 -8.08 -7.01 -0.97
CA THR A 81 -9.17 -6.55 -0.13
C THR A 81 -10.50 -6.61 -0.89
N ASP A 82 -11.62 -6.45 -0.20
CA ASP A 82 -12.96 -6.41 -0.80
C ASP A 82 -13.37 -4.99 -1.23
N GLY A 83 -12.41 -4.06 -1.23
CA GLY A 83 -12.61 -2.67 -1.61
C GLY A 83 -12.24 -2.43 -3.08
N THR A 84 -13.25 -2.37 -3.95
CA THR A 84 -13.13 -2.04 -5.39
C THR A 84 -13.45 -0.58 -5.68
#